data_AF-A0A7J3QF06-F1
#
_entry.id   AF-A0A7J3QF06-F1
#
_cell.length_a   1.000
_cell.length_b   1.000
_cell.length_c   1.000
_cell.angle_alpha   90.00
_cell.angle_beta   90.00
_cell.angle_gamma   90.00
#
_symmetry.space_group_name_H-M   'P 1'
#
loop_
_entity.id
_entity.type
_entity.pdbx_description
1 polymer ?
#
loop_
_entity_poly.entity_id
_entity_poly.type
_entity_poly.pdbx_seq_one_letter_code
_entity_poly.pdbx_strand_id
1 'polypeptide(L)'
;NPINYGKPFKLSTAEALAAALLITGYTNEAKDILEEFKWGLQFIEINKDRLYRYINALTDEDIDKVQVEMFNIRIEYNRKLIEILHQIMLNEK
;
A
#
# COMPACT_ATOMS: atom_id res chain seq x y z
N ASN A 1 1.24 -2.39 -12.70
CA ASN A 1 1.98 -3.33 -13.56
C ASN A 1 1.13 -3.75 -14.76
N PRO A 2 1.71 -4.24 -15.87
CA PRO A 2 0.98 -4.58 -17.10
C PRO A 2 -0.07 -5.69 -16.94
N ILE A 3 0.09 -6.60 -15.97
CA ILE A 3 -0.80 -7.75 -15.76
C ILE A 3 -2.07 -7.34 -14.98
N ASN A 4 -1.91 -6.48 -13.98
CA ASN A 4 -2.97 -6.06 -13.06
C ASN A 4 -3.27 -4.55 -13.13
N TYR A 5 -3.06 -3.93 -14.29
CA TYR A 5 -3.30 -2.50 -14.45
C TYR A 5 -4.75 -2.13 -14.08
N GLY A 6 -4.89 -1.13 -13.21
CA GLY A 6 -6.19 -0.62 -12.74
C GLY A 6 -6.98 -1.56 -11.82
N LYS A 7 -6.50 -2.78 -11.52
CA LYS A 7 -7.19 -3.72 -10.63
C LYS A 7 -6.84 -3.40 -9.17
N PRO A 8 -7.81 -2.98 -8.33
CA PRO A 8 -7.55 -2.70 -6.92
C PRO A 8 -7.02 -3.92 -6.18
N PHE A 9 -6.14 -3.69 -5.19
CA PHE A 9 -5.58 -4.73 -4.30
C PHE A 9 -4.78 -5.84 -4.99
N LYS A 10 -4.45 -5.71 -6.27
CA LYS A 10 -3.62 -6.66 -7.03
C LYS A 10 -2.27 -6.06 -7.38
N LEU A 11 -1.45 -5.90 -6.35
CA LEU A 11 -0.08 -5.40 -6.46
C LEU A 11 0.91 -6.54 -6.75
N SER A 12 1.99 -6.23 -7.46
CA SER A 12 3.19 -7.06 -7.44
C SER A 12 3.95 -6.87 -6.12
N THR A 13 4.92 -7.73 -5.83
CA THR A 13 5.81 -7.56 -4.67
C THR A 13 6.56 -6.23 -4.71
N ALA A 14 7.03 -5.81 -5.89
CA ALA A 14 7.71 -4.53 -6.07
C ALA A 14 6.78 -3.34 -5.77
N GLU A 15 5.53 -3.37 -6.25
CA GLU A 15 4.55 -2.32 -5.96
C GLU A 15 4.15 -2.28 -4.48
N ALA A 16 3.99 -3.44 -3.84
CA ALA A 16 3.68 -3.53 -2.42
C ALA A 16 4.82 -3.00 -1.55
N LEU A 17 6.06 -3.37 -1.86
CA LEU A 17 7.25 -2.88 -1.14
C LEU A 17 7.44 -1.37 -1.34
N ALA A 18 7.32 -0.88 -2.58
CA ALA A 18 7.41 0.55 -2.86
C ALA A 18 6.30 1.35 -2.17
N ALA A 19 5.07 0.83 -2.12
CA ALA A 19 3.97 1.47 -1.38
C ALA A 19 4.27 1.54 0.13
N ALA A 20 4.78 0.46 0.72
CA ALA A 20 5.17 0.45 2.13
C ALA A 20 6.27 1.48 2.43
N LEU A 21 7.31 1.55 1.58
CA LEU A 21 8.39 2.53 1.68
C LEU A 21 7.87 3.97 1.54
N LEU A 22 6.99 4.25 0.58
CA LEU A 22 6.38 5.58 0.42
C LEU A 22 5.55 5.99 1.65
N ILE A 23 4.72 5.09 2.18
CA ILE A 23 3.89 5.34 3.35
C ILE A 23 4.75 5.61 4.60
N THR A 24 5.91 4.95 4.70
CA THR A 24 6.83 5.08 5.84
C THR A 24 7.94 6.14 5.63
N GLY A 25 7.91 6.89 4.54
CA GLY A 25 8.79 8.04 4.30
C GLY A 25 10.06 7.76 3.48
N TYR A 26 10.33 6.52 3.08
CA TYR A 26 11.48 6.10 2.27
C TYR A 26 11.22 6.29 0.77
N THR A 27 11.03 7.55 0.36
CA THR A 27 10.58 7.90 -1.00
C THR A 27 11.62 7.58 -2.08
N ASN A 28 12.92 7.72 -1.77
CA ASN A 28 13.97 7.50 -2.75
C ASN A 28 14.14 6.01 -3.02
N GLU A 29 14.19 5.20 -1.98
CA GLU A 29 14.29 3.74 -2.05
C GLU A 29 13.09 3.14 -2.78
N ALA A 30 11.89 3.69 -2.56
CA ALA A 30 10.70 3.30 -3.30
C ALA A 30 10.83 3.59 -4.81
N LYS A 31 11.43 4.74 -5.17
CA LYS A 31 11.68 5.10 -6.58
C LYS A 31 12.73 4.21 -7.20
N ASP A 32 13.85 3.96 -6.52
CA ASP A 32 14.91 3.08 -6.99
C ASP A 32 14.36 1.70 -7.36
N ILE A 33 13.49 1.12 -6.52
CA ILE A 33 12.83 -0.16 -6.80
C ILE A 33 11.93 -0.08 -8.04
N LEU A 34 11.19 1.01 -8.21
CA LEU A 34 10.23 1.17 -9.29
C LEU A 34 10.90 1.52 -10.63
N GLU A 35 12.05 2.18 -10.61
CA GLU A 35 12.80 2.57 -11.81
C GLU A 35 13.36 1.37 -12.58
N GLU A 36 13.58 0.24 -11.91
CA GLU A 36 13.91 -1.05 -12.54
C GLU A 36 12.82 -1.54 -13.52
N PHE A 37 11.61 -0.99 -13.41
CA PHE A 37 10.48 -1.33 -14.27
C PHE A 37 10.08 -0.14 -15.14
N LYS A 38 10.01 -0.34 -16.47
CA LYS A 38 9.55 0.69 -17.43
C LYS A 38 8.19 1.32 -17.07
N TRP A 39 7.34 0.59 -16.36
CA TRP A 39 6.00 1.02 -15.92
C TRP A 39 5.97 1.42 -14.44
N GLY A 40 7.06 1.27 -13.69
CA GLY A 40 7.06 1.33 -12.23
C GLY A 40 6.71 2.71 -11.71
N LEU A 41 7.31 3.79 -12.24
CA LEU A 41 6.98 5.15 -11.79
C LEU A 41 5.50 5.53 -12.02
N GLN A 42 4.84 4.95 -13.04
CA GLN A 42 3.41 5.15 -13.26
C GLN A 42 2.56 4.65 -12.09
N PHE A 43 3.04 3.69 -11.30
CA PHE A 43 2.37 3.22 -10.08
C PHE A 43 2.17 4.36 -9.07
N ILE A 44 3.19 5.21 -8.89
CA ILE A 44 3.12 6.36 -7.98
C ILE A 44 2.09 7.36 -8.51
N GLU A 45 2.22 7.71 -9.80
CA GLU A 45 1.35 8.73 -10.42
C GLU A 45 -0.13 8.38 -10.33
N ILE A 46 -0.51 7.13 -10.65
CA ILE A 46 -1.93 6.73 -10.61
C ILE A 46 -2.48 6.54 -9.18
N ASN A 47 -1.62 6.43 -8.17
CA ASN A 47 -2.02 6.25 -6.78
C ASN A 47 -1.69 7.46 -5.90
N LYS A 48 -1.28 8.59 -6.46
CA LYS A 48 -0.78 9.76 -5.71
C LYS A 48 -1.72 10.21 -4.60
N ASP A 49 -3.01 10.40 -4.90
CA ASP A 49 -4.01 10.80 -3.90
C ASP A 49 -4.21 9.75 -2.80
N ARG A 50 -4.14 8.47 -3.18
CA ARG A 50 -4.30 7.35 -2.23
C ARG A 50 -3.12 7.26 -1.28
N LEU A 51 -1.91 7.32 -1.84
CA LEU A 51 -0.66 7.33 -1.09
C LEU A 51 -0.60 8.53 -0.17
N TYR A 52 -0.98 9.72 -0.65
CA TYR A 52 -1.06 10.92 0.17
C TYR A 52 -1.98 10.73 1.39
N ARG A 53 -3.18 10.17 1.20
CA ARG A 53 -4.09 9.90 2.32
C ARG A 53 -3.49 8.92 3.33
N TYR A 54 -2.84 7.85 2.87
CA TYR A 54 -2.18 6.89 3.77
C TYR A 54 -0.98 7.49 4.51
N ILE A 55 -0.17 8.32 3.86
CA ILE A 55 0.98 9.00 4.50
C ILE A 55 0.52 9.93 5.63
N ASN A 56 -0.67 10.53 5.52
CA ASN A 56 -1.23 11.42 6.54
C ASN A 56 -2.10 10.70 7.59
N ALA A 57 -2.31 9.39 7.48
CA ALA A 57 -3.04 8.61 8.47
C ALA A 57 -2.09 8.16 9.58
N LEU A 58 -2.31 8.65 10.80
CA LEU A 58 -1.37 8.45 11.93
C LEU A 58 -1.83 7.37 12.92
N THR A 59 -3.10 6.97 12.84
CA THR A 59 -3.67 5.90 13.68
C THR A 59 -4.38 4.86 12.83
N ASP A 60 -4.63 3.69 13.43
CA ASP A 60 -5.41 2.63 12.80
C ASP A 60 -6.83 3.13 12.42
N GLU A 61 -7.44 3.98 13.24
CA GLU A 61 -8.74 4.59 12.93
C GLU A 61 -8.69 5.54 11.73
N ASP A 62 -7.59 6.26 11.53
CA ASP A 62 -7.41 7.11 10.35
C ASP A 62 -7.26 6.25 9.09
N ILE A 63 -6.54 5.14 9.19
CA ILE A 63 -6.39 4.17 8.10
C ILE A 63 -7.76 3.57 7.73
N ASP A 64 -8.56 3.17 8.73
CA ASP A 64 -9.90 2.63 8.53
C ASP A 64 -10.80 3.65 7.79
N LYS A 65 -10.81 4.92 8.24
CA LYS A 65 -11.58 5.99 7.58
C LYS A 65 -11.16 6.19 6.12
N VAL A 66 -9.85 6.30 5.88
CA VAL A 66 -9.30 6.48 4.53
C VAL A 66 -9.74 5.32 3.61
N GLN A 67 -9.71 4.08 4.12
CA GLN A 67 -10.11 2.90 3.35
C GLN A 67 -11.61 2.85 3.06
N VAL A 68 -12.44 3.21 4.02
CA VAL A 68 -13.90 3.33 3.83
C VAL A 68 -14.20 4.40 2.77
N GLU A 69 -13.60 5.58 2.87
CA GLU A 69 -13.84 6.67 1.92
C GLU A 69 -13.38 6.32 0.49
N MET A 70 -12.21 5.70 0.35
CA MET A 70 -11.62 5.45 -0.96
C MET A 70 -12.19 4.24 -1.69
N PHE A 71 -12.59 3.20 -0.94
CA PHE A 71 -12.92 1.91 -1.51
C PHE A 71 -14.28 1.37 -1.05
N ASN A 72 -14.98 2.07 -0.16
CA ASN A 72 -16.22 1.62 0.46
C ASN A 72 -16.10 0.21 1.08
N ILE A 73 -14.92 -0.11 1.62
CA ILE A 73 -14.66 -1.41 2.26
C ILE A 73 -15.32 -1.43 3.63
N ARG A 74 -15.99 -2.54 3.98
CA ARG A 74 -16.42 -2.80 5.36
C ARG A 74 -15.21 -3.17 6.22
N ILE A 75 -14.96 -2.39 7.27
CA ILE A 75 -13.81 -2.48 8.21
C ILE A 75 -13.59 -3.92 8.72
N GLU A 76 -14.68 -4.68 8.90
CA GLU A 76 -14.71 -6.06 9.37
C GLU A 76 -13.81 -7.03 8.58
N TYR A 77 -13.57 -6.76 7.29
CA TYR A 77 -12.79 -7.65 6.41
C TYR A 77 -11.28 -7.34 6.39
N ASN A 78 -10.85 -6.14 6.79
CA ASN A 78 -9.44 -5.73 6.70
C ASN A 78 -8.61 -6.17 7.91
N ARG A 79 -9.23 -6.25 9.10
CA ARG A 79 -8.56 -6.71 10.32
C ARG A 79 -7.98 -8.10 10.18
N LYS A 80 -8.64 -9.00 9.44
CA LYS A 80 -8.19 -10.39 9.32
C LYS A 80 -6.82 -10.51 8.64
N LEU A 81 -6.51 -9.64 7.68
CA LEU A 81 -5.21 -9.62 7.00
C LEU A 81 -4.14 -8.98 7.90
N ILE A 82 -4.48 -7.89 8.60
CA ILE A 82 -3.59 -7.24 9.56
C ILE A 82 -3.27 -8.18 10.73
N GLU A 83 -4.24 -8.92 11.25
CA GLU A 83 -4.06 -9.94 12.28
C GLU A 83 -3.13 -11.06 11.80
N ILE A 84 -3.29 -11.55 10.57
CA ILE A 84 -2.40 -12.57 10.00
C ILE A 84 -0.97 -12.02 9.85
N LEU A 85 -0.80 -10.81 9.33
CA LEU A 85 0.51 -10.18 9.18
C LEU A 85 1.16 -9.90 10.53
N HIS A 86 0.40 -9.42 11.52
CA HIS A 86 0.88 -9.21 12.88
C HIS A 86 1.28 -10.54 13.53
N GLN A 87 0.51 -11.62 13.34
CA GLN A 87 0.88 -12.97 13.78
C GLN A 87 2.15 -13.48 13.10
N ILE A 88 2.33 -13.23 11.79
CA ILE A 88 3.56 -13.61 11.08
C ILE A 88 4.76 -12.83 11.64
N MET A 89 4.64 -11.51 11.80
CA MET A 89 5.71 -10.67 12.34
C MET A 89 6.07 -10.99 13.81
N LEU A 90 5.08 -11.40 14.62
CA LEU A 90 5.32 -11.79 16.02
C LEU A 90 5.83 -13.22 16.19
N ASN A 91 5.66 -14.09 15.19
CA ASN A 91 6.08 -15.49 15.23
C ASN A 91 7.44 -15.75 14.55
N GLU A 92 8.12 -14.74 14.01
CA GLU A 92 9.53 -14.85 13.63
C GLU A 92 10.43 -14.70 14.88
N LYS A 93 10.53 -15.78 15.66
CA LYS A 93 11.64 -16.08 16.56
C LYS A 93 12.09 -17.52 16.37
#